data_AF-A0A4V0I8P4-F1
#
_entry.id   AF-A0A4V0I8P4-F1
#
_cell.length_a   1.000
_cell.length_b   1.000
_cell.length_c   1.000
_cell.angle_alpha   90.00
_cell.angle_beta   90.00
_cell.angle_gamma   90.00
#
_symmetry.space_group_name_H-M   'P 1'
#
loop_
_entity.id
_entity.type
_entity.pdbx_description
1 polymer ?
#
loop_
_entity_poly.entity_id
_entity_poly.type
_entity_poly.pdbx_seq_one_letter_code
_entity_poly.pdbx_strand_id
1 'polypeptide(L)'
;MLADAGFTDATFHGWTGYVTSSTTQGGLVMARKPGGEPAATSDGPACTVGGHAACRTTKALSLYYGLLCYLIFFGTFLYAIGFVGNLVVPKSIDSGVVVTVGEAVAVNVLLLGLFAVQHSVMARPAFKRWWTGIVPTQVERSTYVLATSVLLIVLFWQWRPLPGVVWEAEQPVAAVLWVLFGVGWVLVLISTLLIDHFDLFGLRQVVLYAKGRPYTPPPFRTPAAYKLVRHPIMLGFLIAFWFTPTMTWGHLLFAGVTSAYIFVGIILEERDMKDALGGTYEEYRRQVGMILPRLRA
;
A
#
# COMPACT_ATOMS: atom_id res chain seq x y z
N MET A 1 14.88 -5.00 25.57
CA MET A 1 13.70 -5.01 26.48
C MET A 1 12.39 -4.80 25.70
N LEU A 2 12.14 -5.61 24.65
CA LEU A 2 10.82 -5.72 23.98
C LEU A 2 10.58 -7.18 23.53
N ALA A 3 11.18 -8.13 24.24
CA ALA A 3 10.97 -9.57 24.02
C ALA A 3 9.97 -10.17 25.04
N ASP A 4 9.65 -9.45 26.13
CA ASP A 4 8.89 -10.00 27.26
C ASP A 4 7.42 -9.51 27.33
N ALA A 5 6.85 -9.06 26.21
CA ALA A 5 5.46 -8.59 26.19
C ALA A 5 4.43 -9.66 25.79
N GLY A 6 4.79 -10.95 25.74
CA GLY A 6 3.84 -12.06 25.93
C GLY A 6 2.55 -12.13 25.09
N PHE A 7 2.43 -11.41 23.98
CA PHE A 7 1.25 -11.46 23.10
C PHE A 7 1.67 -11.75 21.65
N THR A 8 1.57 -13.03 21.25
CA THR A 8 1.98 -13.53 19.94
C THR A 8 0.86 -13.55 18.87
N ASP A 9 -0.38 -13.20 19.21
CA ASP A 9 -1.55 -13.53 18.37
C ASP A 9 -2.36 -12.31 17.88
N ALA A 10 -1.71 -11.19 17.61
CA ALA A 10 -2.33 -10.08 16.86
C ALA A 10 -2.00 -10.20 15.37
N THR A 11 -2.93 -10.73 14.58
CA THR A 11 -2.82 -10.80 13.11
C THR A 11 -3.21 -9.47 12.49
N PHE A 12 -2.36 -8.97 11.60
CA PHE A 12 -2.46 -7.64 11.01
C PHE A 12 -2.54 -7.75 9.49
N HIS A 13 -3.69 -7.39 8.92
CA HIS A 13 -3.83 -7.23 7.47
C HIS A 13 -3.20 -5.89 7.06
N GLY A 14 -2.09 -5.93 6.32
CA GLY A 14 -1.30 -4.76 5.96
C GLY A 14 -2.09 -3.54 5.48
N TRP A 15 -1.63 -2.36 5.90
CA TRP A 15 -2.00 -0.96 5.56
C TRP A 15 -3.49 -0.56 5.58
N THR A 16 -4.45 -1.47 5.44
CA THR A 16 -5.87 -1.14 5.27
C THR A 16 -6.73 -2.19 5.95
N GLY A 17 -6.89 -1.97 7.26
CA GLY A 17 -7.52 -2.80 8.31
C GLY A 17 -8.42 -3.96 7.87
N TYR A 18 -8.13 -5.13 8.45
CA TYR A 18 -9.15 -6.09 8.86
C TYR A 18 -8.75 -6.80 10.15
N VAL A 19 -9.73 -6.89 11.05
CA VAL A 19 -9.92 -7.98 12.01
C VAL A 19 -11.20 -8.67 11.52
N THR A 20 -11.11 -9.87 10.95
CA THR A 20 -12.26 -10.77 11.01
C THR A 20 -12.21 -11.39 12.39
N SER A 21 -13.00 -10.84 13.31
CA SER A 21 -13.28 -11.51 14.57
C SER A 21 -14.02 -12.81 14.21
N SER A 22 -13.29 -13.91 14.07
CA SER A 22 -13.89 -15.24 14.18
C SER A 22 -14.18 -15.54 15.64
N THR A 23 -14.85 -14.64 16.34
CA THR A 23 -15.47 -14.88 17.64
C THR A 23 -16.44 -13.73 17.91
N THR A 24 -17.69 -13.91 17.51
CA THR A 24 -18.90 -13.65 18.30
C THR A 24 -20.09 -13.35 17.38
N GLN A 25 -20.95 -14.35 17.20
CA GLN A 25 -22.38 -14.12 17.03
C GLN A 25 -23.10 -15.23 17.82
N GLY A 26 -23.76 -14.86 18.92
CA GLY A 26 -24.56 -15.74 19.78
C GLY A 26 -23.84 -16.21 21.04
N GLY A 27 -24.22 -15.64 22.19
CA GLY A 27 -23.64 -15.97 23.49
C GLY A 27 -23.86 -17.42 23.92
N LEU A 28 -22.76 -18.08 24.31
CA LEU A 28 -22.62 -19.09 25.37
C LEU A 28 -21.19 -19.64 25.26
N VAL A 29 -20.35 -19.33 26.24
CA VAL A 29 -19.03 -19.96 26.39
C VAL A 29 -19.28 -21.38 26.88
N MET A 30 -19.29 -22.35 25.99
CA MET A 30 -19.24 -23.77 26.37
C MET A 30 -17.78 -24.21 26.43
N ALA A 31 -17.32 -24.50 27.65
CA ALA A 31 -16.04 -25.13 27.90
C ALA A 31 -15.92 -26.43 27.08
N ARG A 32 -14.84 -26.55 26.31
CA ARG A 32 -14.57 -27.71 25.46
C ARG A 32 -14.19 -28.91 26.34
N LYS A 33 -14.97 -29.99 26.26
CA LYS A 33 -14.63 -31.30 26.87
C LYS A 33 -13.44 -31.91 26.09
N PRO A 34 -12.39 -32.45 26.74
CA PRO A 34 -11.34 -33.17 26.03
C PRO A 34 -11.85 -34.53 25.55
N GLY A 35 -11.75 -34.82 24.25
CA GLY A 35 -11.98 -36.17 23.70
C GLY A 35 -13.07 -36.35 22.63
N GLY A 36 -13.60 -35.29 22.00
CA GLY A 36 -14.53 -35.42 20.87
C GLY A 36 -13.85 -35.24 19.52
N GLU A 37 -14.11 -36.17 18.58
CA GLU A 37 -13.68 -36.07 17.17
C GLU A 37 -14.00 -34.69 16.55
N PRO A 38 -13.17 -34.20 15.62
CA PRO A 38 -13.41 -32.90 15.00
C PRO A 38 -14.71 -32.92 14.21
N ALA A 39 -15.70 -32.17 14.70
CA ALA A 39 -16.88 -31.81 13.94
C ALA A 39 -16.45 -31.06 12.67
N ALA A 40 -16.89 -31.56 11.52
CA ALA A 40 -16.62 -30.98 10.22
C ALA A 40 -17.00 -29.50 10.20
N THR A 41 -16.00 -28.63 10.07
CA THR A 41 -16.20 -27.22 9.79
C THR A 41 -16.72 -27.11 8.35
N SER A 42 -17.91 -26.56 8.20
CA SER A 42 -18.51 -26.20 6.93
C SER A 42 -17.71 -25.09 6.26
N ASP A 43 -16.62 -25.46 5.58
CA ASP A 43 -15.97 -24.62 4.59
C ASP A 43 -16.93 -24.44 3.41
N GLY A 44 -17.15 -23.18 3.00
CA GLY A 44 -17.87 -22.86 1.76
C GLY A 44 -17.30 -23.66 0.58
N PRO A 45 -18.12 -23.97 -0.45
CA PRO A 45 -17.97 -25.16 -1.26
C PRO A 45 -16.53 -25.28 -1.81
N ALA A 46 -15.79 -26.22 -1.24
CA ALA A 46 -14.57 -26.75 -1.81
C ALA A 46 -14.93 -27.35 -3.17
N CYS A 47 -14.83 -26.55 -4.23
CA CYS A 47 -14.95 -26.93 -5.64
C CYS A 47 -15.82 -28.19 -5.91
N THR A 48 -17.13 -28.11 -5.67
CA THR A 48 -18.06 -29.14 -6.15
C THR A 48 -18.92 -28.55 -7.26
N VAL A 49 -18.48 -28.75 -8.50
CA VAL A 49 -19.21 -29.26 -9.68
C VAL A 49 -18.28 -29.01 -10.88
N GLY A 50 -17.66 -30.07 -11.43
CA GLY A 50 -16.85 -29.98 -12.67
C GLY A 50 -15.35 -30.32 -12.60
N GLY A 51 -14.93 -31.28 -11.76
CA GLY A 51 -13.67 -32.00 -11.95
C GLY A 51 -12.35 -31.27 -11.59
N HIS A 52 -11.35 -32.04 -11.18
CA HIS A 52 -9.99 -31.59 -10.84
C HIS A 52 -9.37 -30.63 -11.87
N ALA A 53 -9.78 -30.72 -13.15
CA ALA A 53 -9.34 -29.83 -14.21
C ALA A 53 -9.83 -28.38 -14.04
N ALA A 54 -11.10 -28.14 -13.75
CA ALA A 54 -11.63 -26.78 -13.55
C ALA A 54 -10.99 -26.10 -12.34
N CYS A 55 -10.78 -26.85 -11.24
CA CYS A 55 -10.08 -26.36 -10.05
C CYS A 55 -8.61 -25.98 -10.36
N ARG A 56 -7.91 -26.77 -11.17
CA ARG A 56 -6.54 -26.44 -11.63
C ARG A 56 -6.52 -25.19 -12.52
N THR A 57 -7.49 -25.04 -13.42
CA THR A 57 -7.58 -23.86 -14.30
C THR A 57 -7.82 -22.58 -13.50
N THR A 58 -8.76 -22.56 -12.54
CA THR A 58 -9.02 -21.38 -11.69
C THR A 58 -7.79 -20.98 -10.87
N LYS A 59 -7.05 -21.96 -10.34
CA LYS A 59 -5.78 -21.72 -9.62
C LYS A 59 -4.72 -21.12 -10.52
N ALA A 60 -4.53 -21.67 -11.72
CA ALA A 60 -3.57 -21.17 -12.70
C ALA A 60 -3.92 -19.74 -13.16
N LEU A 61 -5.20 -19.48 -13.45
CA LEU A 61 -5.69 -18.15 -13.83
C LEU A 61 -5.49 -17.12 -12.71
N SER A 62 -5.78 -17.47 -11.46
CA SER A 62 -5.58 -16.57 -10.32
C SER A 62 -4.11 -16.23 -10.12
N LEU A 63 -3.21 -17.21 -10.27
CA LEU A 63 -1.77 -17.01 -10.17
C LEU A 63 -1.24 -16.13 -11.30
N TYR A 64 -1.63 -16.41 -12.55
CA TYR A 64 -1.27 -15.60 -13.72
C TYR A 64 -1.75 -14.16 -13.57
N TYR A 65 -3.02 -13.98 -13.19
CA TYR A 65 -3.60 -12.66 -12.96
C TYR A 65 -2.84 -11.89 -11.87
N GLY A 66 -2.57 -12.50 -10.72
CA GLY A 66 -1.79 -11.86 -9.65
C GLY A 66 -0.38 -11.48 -10.09
N LEU A 67 0.31 -12.35 -10.83
CA LEU A 67 1.64 -12.05 -11.39
C LEU A 67 1.60 -10.88 -12.36
N LEU A 68 0.62 -10.85 -13.27
CA LEU A 68 0.44 -9.74 -14.20
C LEU A 68 0.19 -8.42 -13.47
N CYS A 69 -0.70 -8.42 -12.47
CA CYS A 69 -1.00 -7.23 -11.65
C CYS A 69 0.26 -6.73 -10.94
N TYR A 70 1.08 -7.64 -10.40
CA TYR A 70 2.35 -7.30 -9.76
C TYR A 70 3.35 -6.68 -10.75
N LEU A 71 3.51 -7.26 -11.94
CA LEU A 71 4.42 -6.73 -12.96
C LEU A 71 3.98 -5.35 -13.44
N ILE A 72 2.68 -5.12 -13.62
CA ILE A 72 2.12 -3.80 -13.96
C ILE A 72 2.39 -2.80 -12.84
N PHE A 73 2.18 -3.18 -11.58
CA PHE A 73 2.50 -2.34 -10.43
C PHE A 73 3.99 -1.98 -10.41
N PHE A 74 4.87 -2.98 -10.51
CA PHE A 74 6.31 -2.76 -10.41
C PHE A 74 6.82 -1.89 -11.56
N GLY A 75 6.32 -2.13 -12.79
CA GLY A 75 6.59 -1.26 -13.93
C GLY A 75 6.10 0.17 -13.71
N THR A 76 4.87 0.35 -13.20
CA THR A 76 4.32 1.67 -12.85
C THR A 76 5.13 2.37 -11.76
N PHE A 77 5.59 1.64 -10.74
CA PHE A 77 6.44 2.15 -9.67
C PHE A 77 7.79 2.63 -10.22
N LEU A 78 8.46 1.84 -11.07
CA LEU A 78 9.70 2.26 -11.72
C LEU A 78 9.48 3.46 -12.65
N TYR A 79 8.36 3.50 -13.37
CA TYR A 79 7.97 4.65 -14.18
C TYR A 79 7.80 5.91 -13.31
N ALA A 80 7.23 5.78 -12.10
CA ALA A 80 7.04 6.91 -11.18
C ALA A 80 8.38 7.57 -10.81
N ILE A 81 9.46 6.79 -10.64
CA ILE A 81 10.81 7.31 -10.40
C ILE A 81 11.22 8.22 -11.56
N GLY A 82 11.05 7.74 -12.80
CA GLY A 82 11.39 8.54 -13.99
C GLY A 82 10.46 9.74 -14.19
N PHE A 83 9.17 9.58 -13.89
CA PHE A 83 8.18 10.63 -14.00
C PHE A 83 8.50 11.81 -13.08
N VAL A 84 8.69 11.55 -11.79
CA VAL A 84 8.99 12.58 -10.78
C VAL A 84 10.40 13.15 -10.97
N GLY A 85 11.37 12.31 -11.29
CA GLY A 85 12.76 12.74 -11.47
C GLY A 85 13.06 13.40 -12.81
N ASN A 86 12.10 13.52 -13.74
CA ASN A 86 12.39 13.89 -15.14
C ASN A 86 13.55 13.07 -15.76
N LEU A 87 13.59 11.77 -15.46
CA LEU A 87 14.57 10.84 -16.03
C LEU A 87 14.05 10.28 -17.36
N VAL A 88 14.74 9.27 -17.89
CA VAL A 88 14.49 8.68 -19.22
C VAL A 88 13.15 7.91 -19.27
N VAL A 89 12.04 8.66 -19.35
CA VAL A 89 10.68 8.17 -19.59
C VAL A 89 10.00 9.03 -20.68
N PRO A 90 9.06 8.47 -21.46
CA PRO A 90 8.39 9.22 -22.53
C PRO A 90 7.57 10.43 -22.05
N LYS A 91 6.97 10.33 -20.86
CA LYS A 91 6.17 11.38 -20.24
C LYS A 91 6.64 11.55 -18.79
N SER A 92 7.27 12.69 -18.49
CA SER A 92 7.67 13.09 -17.15
C SER A 92 6.72 14.13 -16.58
N ILE A 93 6.97 14.55 -15.34
CA ILE A 93 6.17 15.54 -14.63
C ILE A 93 6.22 16.92 -15.31
N ASP A 94 7.33 17.25 -15.99
CA ASP A 94 7.52 18.53 -16.68
C ASP A 94 7.38 18.45 -18.21
N SER A 95 7.19 17.27 -18.79
CA SER A 95 7.01 17.12 -20.24
C SER A 95 5.54 17.16 -20.67
N GLY A 96 5.29 17.43 -21.96
CA GLY A 96 3.94 17.43 -22.55
C GLY A 96 3.44 18.82 -22.95
N VAL A 97 2.18 18.88 -23.36
CA VAL A 97 1.56 20.12 -23.86
C VAL A 97 1.28 21.07 -22.71
N VAL A 98 1.83 22.28 -22.80
CA VAL A 98 1.51 23.39 -21.90
C VAL A 98 0.12 23.92 -22.24
N VAL A 99 -0.75 23.95 -21.24
CA VAL A 99 -2.10 24.51 -21.32
C VAL A 99 -2.21 25.71 -20.39
N THR A 100 -3.39 26.33 -20.30
CA THR A 100 -3.61 27.44 -19.35
C THR A 100 -3.39 26.97 -17.91
N VAL A 101 -2.91 27.87 -17.03
CA VAL A 101 -2.62 27.52 -15.62
C VAL A 101 -3.85 26.96 -14.92
N GLY A 102 -5.03 27.58 -15.13
CA GLY A 102 -6.28 27.12 -14.53
C GLY A 102 -6.67 25.70 -14.97
N GLU A 103 -6.52 25.40 -16.26
CA GLU A 103 -6.78 24.05 -16.79
C GLU A 103 -5.79 23.02 -16.23
N ALA A 104 -4.49 23.33 -16.23
CA ALA A 104 -3.47 22.42 -15.72
C ALA A 104 -3.68 22.09 -14.23
N VAL A 105 -3.95 23.11 -13.40
CA VAL A 105 -4.27 22.91 -11.98
C VAL A 105 -5.53 22.05 -11.81
N ALA A 106 -6.61 22.37 -12.52
CA ALA A 106 -7.86 21.63 -12.41
C ALA A 106 -7.71 20.16 -12.80
N VAL A 107 -7.07 19.89 -13.95
CA VAL A 107 -6.83 18.51 -14.43
C VAL A 107 -5.92 17.74 -13.46
N ASN A 108 -4.81 18.34 -13.03
CA ASN A 108 -3.85 17.66 -12.15
C ASN A 108 -4.45 17.36 -10.77
N VAL A 109 -5.18 18.30 -10.17
CA VAL A 109 -5.87 18.09 -8.89
C VAL A 109 -6.97 17.04 -9.03
N LEU A 110 -7.70 17.01 -10.15
CA LEU A 110 -8.71 15.98 -10.41
C LEU A 110 -8.07 14.59 -10.56
N LEU A 111 -6.94 14.47 -11.28
CA LEU A 111 -6.21 13.21 -11.44
C LEU A 111 -5.70 12.69 -10.09
N LEU A 112 -5.08 13.57 -9.30
CA LEU A 112 -4.61 13.25 -7.94
C LEU A 112 -5.77 12.87 -7.02
N GLY A 113 -6.89 13.60 -7.10
CA GLY A 113 -8.10 13.32 -6.33
C GLY A 113 -8.73 11.98 -6.72
N LEU A 114 -8.79 11.65 -8.01
CA LEU A 114 -9.30 10.37 -8.50
C LEU A 114 -8.47 9.21 -7.97
N PHE A 115 -7.14 9.32 -8.05
CA PHE A 115 -6.21 8.36 -7.45
C PHE A 115 -6.44 8.22 -5.94
N ALA A 116 -6.46 9.35 -5.21
CA ALA A 116 -6.60 9.37 -3.76
C ALA A 116 -7.93 8.76 -3.29
N VAL A 117 -9.04 9.11 -3.96
CA VAL A 117 -10.37 8.57 -3.65
C VAL A 117 -10.42 7.07 -3.92
N GLN A 118 -10.00 6.62 -5.11
CA GLN A 118 -10.00 5.18 -5.43
C GLN A 118 -9.15 4.38 -4.44
N HIS A 119 -7.90 4.80 -4.22
CA HIS A 119 -6.95 4.11 -3.36
C HIS A 119 -7.48 4.04 -1.92
N SER A 120 -8.08 5.12 -1.42
CA SER A 120 -8.61 5.20 -0.04
C SER A 120 -9.94 4.48 0.12
N VAL A 121 -10.83 4.52 -0.86
CA VAL A 121 -12.14 3.86 -0.79
C VAL A 121 -11.96 2.35 -0.85
N MET A 122 -11.18 1.84 -1.81
CA MET A 122 -10.95 0.39 -1.93
C MET A 122 -10.14 -0.18 -0.76
N ALA A 123 -9.38 0.67 -0.07
CA ALA A 123 -8.74 0.32 1.19
C ALA A 123 -9.74 0.05 2.33
N ARG A 124 -10.93 0.66 2.34
CA ARG A 124 -11.82 0.60 3.50
C ARG A 124 -12.45 -0.76 3.71
N PRO A 125 -12.63 -1.19 4.97
CA PRO A 125 -13.29 -2.45 5.29
C PRO A 125 -14.68 -2.55 4.66
N ALA A 126 -15.50 -1.49 4.78
CA ALA A 126 -16.86 -1.49 4.23
C ALA A 126 -16.89 -1.77 2.71
N PHE A 127 -15.99 -1.13 1.95
CA PHE A 127 -15.88 -1.37 0.51
C PHE A 127 -15.44 -2.80 0.23
N LYS A 128 -14.40 -3.28 0.93
CA LYS A 128 -13.90 -4.64 0.77
C LYS A 128 -14.97 -5.72 0.99
N ARG A 129 -15.82 -5.59 2.03
CA ARG A 129 -16.93 -6.56 2.27
C ARG A 129 -17.86 -6.67 1.08
N TRP A 130 -18.25 -5.52 0.54
CA TRP A 130 -19.12 -5.44 -0.63
C TRP A 130 -18.40 -5.99 -1.87
N TRP A 131 -17.16 -5.56 -2.09
CA TRP A 131 -16.36 -5.92 -3.27
C TRP A 131 -16.03 -7.41 -3.34
N THR A 132 -15.77 -8.06 -2.20
CA THR A 132 -15.53 -9.51 -2.15
C THR A 132 -16.77 -10.36 -2.45
N GLY A 133 -17.96 -9.75 -2.55
CA GLY A 133 -19.14 -10.43 -3.11
C GLY A 133 -19.13 -10.51 -4.64
N ILE A 134 -18.30 -9.69 -5.30
CA ILE A 134 -18.18 -9.62 -6.76
C ILE A 134 -16.85 -10.23 -7.23
N VAL A 135 -15.76 -9.87 -6.56
CA VAL A 135 -14.40 -10.34 -6.88
C VAL A 135 -13.98 -11.44 -5.90
N PRO A 136 -13.43 -12.58 -6.39
CA PRO A 136 -12.96 -13.64 -5.51
C PRO A 136 -11.89 -13.15 -4.53
N THR A 137 -12.00 -13.56 -3.26
CA THR A 137 -11.15 -13.08 -2.16
C THR A 137 -9.66 -13.28 -2.40
N GLN A 138 -9.27 -14.34 -3.11
CA GLN A 138 -7.86 -14.64 -3.43
C GLN A 138 -7.21 -13.66 -4.42
N VAL A 139 -8.00 -12.96 -5.24
CA VAL A 139 -7.49 -11.96 -6.21
C VAL A 139 -7.85 -10.53 -5.84
N GLU A 140 -8.64 -10.31 -4.78
CA GLU A 140 -9.08 -8.97 -4.33
C GLU A 140 -7.91 -8.00 -4.21
N ARG A 141 -6.84 -8.40 -3.51
CA ARG A 141 -5.65 -7.55 -3.32
C ARG A 141 -4.94 -7.25 -4.64
N SER A 142 -4.82 -8.23 -5.53
CA SER A 142 -4.23 -8.03 -6.86
C SER A 142 -5.07 -7.08 -7.71
N THR A 143 -6.40 -7.17 -7.62
CA THR A 143 -7.32 -6.26 -8.32
C THR A 143 -7.24 -4.83 -7.76
N TYR A 144 -7.12 -4.66 -6.45
CA TYR A 144 -6.82 -3.37 -5.83
C TYR A 144 -5.55 -2.75 -6.40
N VAL A 145 -4.45 -3.53 -6.42
CA VAL A 145 -3.15 -3.09 -6.94
C VAL A 145 -3.23 -2.72 -8.42
N LEU A 146 -3.94 -3.50 -9.23
CA LEU A 146 -4.16 -3.20 -10.64
C LEU A 146 -4.94 -1.89 -10.83
N ALA A 147 -6.06 -1.72 -10.13
CA ALA A 147 -6.88 -0.52 -10.25
C ALA A 147 -6.10 0.76 -9.88
N THR A 148 -5.33 0.71 -8.78
CA THR A 148 -4.45 1.80 -8.37
C THR A 148 -3.34 2.06 -9.39
N SER A 149 -2.74 1.00 -9.95
CA SER A 149 -1.71 1.14 -10.99
C SER A 149 -2.26 1.78 -12.26
N VAL A 150 -3.47 1.39 -12.70
CA VAL A 150 -4.15 2.00 -13.85
C VAL A 150 -4.40 3.49 -13.63
N LEU A 151 -4.86 3.89 -12.45
CA LEU A 151 -5.05 5.31 -12.15
C LEU A 151 -3.74 6.10 -12.11
N LEU A 152 -2.65 5.50 -11.62
CA LEU A 152 -1.33 6.12 -11.72
C LEU A 152 -0.86 6.26 -13.16
N ILE A 153 -1.04 5.24 -14.01
CA ILE A 153 -0.72 5.31 -15.44
C ILE A 153 -1.53 6.43 -16.12
N VAL A 154 -2.83 6.53 -15.83
CA VAL A 154 -3.69 7.60 -16.35
C VAL A 154 -3.21 8.96 -15.84
N LEU A 155 -2.83 9.07 -14.57
CA LEU A 155 -2.26 10.29 -13.99
C LEU A 155 -1.00 10.70 -14.75
N PHE A 156 -0.03 9.80 -14.93
CA PHE A 156 1.21 10.11 -15.64
C PHE A 156 0.93 10.56 -17.08
N TRP A 157 0.06 9.83 -17.76
CA TRP A 157 -0.29 10.10 -19.15
C TRP A 157 -1.00 11.46 -19.33
N GLN A 158 -1.96 11.78 -18.46
CA GLN A 158 -2.80 12.97 -18.59
C GLN A 158 -2.28 14.17 -17.79
N TRP A 159 -1.16 14.04 -17.09
CA TRP A 159 -0.54 15.12 -16.33
C TRP A 159 -0.20 16.32 -17.23
N ARG A 160 -0.68 17.50 -16.84
CA ARG A 160 -0.41 18.77 -17.53
C ARG A 160 0.75 19.49 -16.85
N PRO A 161 1.88 19.72 -17.54
CA PRO A 161 2.99 20.45 -16.95
C PRO A 161 2.57 21.90 -16.64
N LEU A 162 3.00 22.40 -15.48
CA LEU A 162 2.90 23.82 -15.12
C LEU A 162 4.32 24.40 -15.24
N PRO A 163 4.64 25.07 -16.36
CA PRO A 163 5.97 25.57 -16.60
C PRO A 163 6.33 26.69 -15.61
N GLY A 164 7.62 26.88 -15.40
CA GLY A 164 8.17 27.83 -14.43
C GLY A 164 8.88 27.09 -13.31
N VAL A 165 10.13 27.49 -13.10
CA VAL A 165 11.03 26.91 -12.11
C VAL A 165 10.85 27.65 -10.78
N VAL A 166 10.55 26.90 -9.72
CA VAL A 166 10.51 27.40 -8.34
C VAL A 166 11.93 27.43 -7.78
N TRP A 167 12.68 26.36 -7.98
CA TRP A 167 14.12 26.32 -7.75
C TRP A 167 14.84 25.41 -8.73
N GLU A 168 16.09 25.76 -8.98
CA GLU A 168 17.07 24.95 -9.69
C GLU A 168 18.37 25.03 -8.91
N ALA A 169 18.80 23.91 -8.35
CA ALA A 169 20.00 23.84 -7.54
C ALA A 169 21.25 23.72 -8.42
N GLU A 170 22.28 24.47 -8.09
CA GLU A 170 23.61 24.31 -8.68
C GLU A 170 24.44 23.24 -7.94
N GLN A 171 25.56 22.83 -8.53
CA GLN A 171 26.49 21.92 -7.86
C GLN A 171 27.22 22.63 -6.71
N PRO A 172 27.49 21.95 -5.57
CA PRO A 172 27.26 20.53 -5.28
C PRO A 172 25.88 20.19 -4.71
N VAL A 173 25.01 21.19 -4.49
CA VAL A 173 23.69 21.01 -3.86
C VAL A 173 22.80 20.09 -4.71
N ALA A 174 22.84 20.25 -6.04
CA ALA A 174 22.11 19.39 -6.96
C ALA A 174 22.45 17.89 -6.77
N ALA A 175 23.73 17.55 -6.57
CA ALA A 175 24.14 16.17 -6.32
C ALA A 175 23.57 15.64 -4.99
N VAL A 176 23.57 16.46 -3.93
CA VAL A 176 22.96 16.09 -2.64
C VAL A 176 21.46 15.81 -2.79
N LEU A 177 20.74 16.66 -3.53
CA LEU A 177 19.32 16.47 -3.80
C LEU A 177 19.06 15.18 -4.59
N TRP A 178 19.87 14.86 -5.61
CA TRP A 178 19.79 13.58 -6.32
C TRP A 178 20.03 12.37 -5.41
N VAL A 179 20.99 12.44 -4.49
CA VAL A 179 21.22 11.37 -3.53
C VAL A 179 20.00 11.19 -2.62
N LEU A 180 19.44 12.28 -2.10
CA LEU A 180 18.24 12.24 -1.26
C LEU A 180 17.03 11.70 -2.03
N PHE A 181 16.82 12.12 -3.27
CA PHE A 181 15.81 11.57 -4.18
C PHE A 181 15.92 10.04 -4.27
N GLY A 182 17.11 9.53 -4.59
CA GLY A 182 17.38 8.10 -4.70
C GLY A 182 17.15 7.37 -3.38
N VAL A 183 17.61 7.95 -2.25
CA VAL A 183 17.39 7.41 -0.90
C VAL A 183 15.89 7.31 -0.59
N GLY A 184 15.08 8.29 -0.99
CA GLY A 184 13.62 8.24 -0.82
C GLY A 184 13.00 7.01 -1.48
N TRP A 185 13.30 6.78 -2.76
CA TRP A 185 12.79 5.61 -3.50
C TRP A 185 13.32 4.27 -2.98
N VAL A 186 14.60 4.21 -2.62
CA VAL A 186 15.21 3.02 -2.00
C VAL A 186 14.56 2.71 -0.66
N LEU A 187 14.28 3.74 0.16
CA LEU A 187 13.59 3.59 1.43
C LEU A 187 12.17 3.05 1.24
N VAL A 188 11.43 3.52 0.23
CA VAL A 188 10.12 2.95 -0.14
C VAL A 188 10.26 1.45 -0.41
N LEU A 189 11.16 1.07 -1.32
CA LEU A 189 11.32 -0.33 -1.73
C LEU A 189 11.74 -1.23 -0.56
N ILE A 190 12.79 -0.85 0.18
CA ILE A 190 13.26 -1.61 1.34
C ILE A 190 12.17 -1.73 2.40
N SER A 191 11.41 -0.66 2.68
CA SER A 191 10.35 -0.70 3.67
C SER A 191 9.24 -1.68 3.31
N THR A 192 8.90 -1.81 2.02
CA THR A 192 7.94 -2.84 1.57
C THR A 192 8.49 -4.26 1.76
N LEU A 193 9.80 -4.48 1.51
CA LEU A 193 10.46 -5.78 1.71
C LEU A 193 10.52 -6.17 3.20
N LEU A 194 10.69 -5.20 4.10
CA LEU A 194 10.80 -5.43 5.54
C LEU A 194 9.52 -6.00 6.15
N ILE A 195 8.34 -5.65 5.63
CA ILE A 195 7.05 -6.12 6.17
C ILE A 195 6.62 -7.46 5.58
N ASP A 196 6.25 -7.48 4.31
CA ASP A 196 5.94 -8.64 3.46
C ASP A 196 5.52 -8.09 2.08
N HIS A 197 6.50 -7.78 1.23
CA HIS A 197 6.26 -7.11 -0.07
C HIS A 197 5.26 -7.88 -0.95
N PHE A 198 5.36 -9.21 -0.95
CA PHE A 198 4.49 -10.04 -1.77
C PHE A 198 3.06 -10.12 -1.23
N ASP A 199 2.88 -10.08 0.09
CA ASP A 199 1.56 -9.93 0.69
C ASP A 199 0.94 -8.56 0.42
N LEU A 200 1.76 -7.51 0.53
CA LEU A 200 1.36 -6.13 0.26
C LEU A 200 0.84 -5.95 -1.17
N PHE A 201 1.39 -6.67 -2.15
CA PHE A 201 1.00 -6.56 -3.56
C PHE A 201 0.12 -7.71 -4.08
N GLY A 202 -0.44 -8.57 -3.21
CA GLY A 202 -1.44 -9.56 -3.62
C GLY A 202 -0.88 -10.91 -4.09
N LEU A 203 0.45 -11.05 -4.18
CA LEU A 203 1.10 -12.27 -4.69
C LEU A 203 1.01 -13.44 -3.71
N ARG A 204 1.14 -13.18 -2.40
CA ARG A 204 1.07 -14.25 -1.39
C ARG A 204 -0.31 -14.92 -1.40
N GLN A 205 -1.38 -14.16 -1.55
CA GLN A 205 -2.77 -14.63 -1.57
C GLN A 205 -3.01 -15.60 -2.74
N VAL A 206 -2.60 -15.22 -3.95
CA VAL A 206 -2.78 -16.07 -5.15
C VAL A 206 -1.87 -17.31 -5.12
N VAL A 207 -0.66 -17.21 -4.56
CA VAL A 207 0.26 -18.35 -4.42
C VAL A 207 -0.25 -19.36 -3.38
N LEU A 208 -0.76 -18.89 -2.24
CA LEU A 208 -1.36 -19.78 -1.23
C LEU A 208 -2.61 -20.47 -1.78
N TYR A 209 -3.47 -19.74 -2.50
CA TYR A 209 -4.63 -20.31 -3.17
C TYR A 209 -4.25 -21.39 -4.20
N ALA A 210 -3.24 -21.11 -5.04
CA ALA A 210 -2.73 -22.09 -6.01
C ALA A 210 -2.18 -23.35 -5.33
N LYS A 211 -1.53 -23.21 -4.17
CA LYS A 211 -1.06 -24.32 -3.32
C LYS A 211 -2.17 -25.00 -2.52
N GLY A 212 -3.42 -24.55 -2.60
CA GLY A 212 -4.53 -25.06 -1.81
C GLY A 212 -4.39 -24.82 -0.30
N ARG A 213 -3.64 -23.79 0.10
CA ARG A 213 -3.45 -23.41 1.50
C ARG A 213 -4.36 -22.21 1.83
N PRO A 214 -4.98 -22.20 3.03
CA PRO A 214 -5.75 -21.04 3.46
C PRO A 214 -4.83 -19.83 3.63
N TYR A 215 -5.36 -18.65 3.33
CA TYR A 215 -4.65 -17.39 3.58
C TYR A 215 -4.66 -17.09 5.08
N THR A 216 -3.48 -16.79 5.63
CA THR A 216 -3.32 -16.30 7.00
C THR A 216 -2.64 -14.93 6.95
N PRO A 217 -3.20 -13.90 7.62
CA PRO A 217 -2.62 -12.56 7.60
C PRO A 217 -1.25 -12.54 8.30
N PRO A 218 -0.29 -11.73 7.85
CA PRO A 218 0.96 -11.52 8.58
C PRO A 218 0.69 -11.00 10.00
N PRO A 219 1.48 -11.40 11.01
CA PRO A 219 1.39 -10.80 12.35
C PRO A 219 1.92 -9.37 12.35
N PHE A 220 1.43 -8.53 13.27
CA PHE A 220 1.99 -7.19 13.46
C PHE A 220 3.46 -7.27 13.89
N ARG A 221 4.36 -6.60 13.17
CA ARG A 221 5.81 -6.56 13.44
C ARG A 221 6.38 -5.18 13.16
N THR A 222 7.46 -4.84 13.88
CA THR A 222 8.18 -3.56 13.74
C THR A 222 9.66 -3.80 13.37
N PRO A 223 9.94 -4.27 12.14
CA PRO A 223 11.30 -4.59 11.70
C PRO A 223 12.12 -3.34 11.36
N ALA A 224 13.41 -3.35 11.72
CA ALA A 224 14.42 -2.36 11.29
C ALA A 224 13.94 -0.89 11.29
N ALA A 225 13.68 -0.30 10.11
CA ALA A 225 13.24 1.09 9.94
C ALA A 225 11.95 1.42 10.72
N TYR A 226 11.05 0.43 10.88
CA TYR A 226 9.83 0.58 11.67
C TYR A 226 10.09 0.73 13.18
N LYS A 227 11.33 0.50 13.66
CA LYS A 227 11.71 0.84 15.05
C LYS A 227 12.08 2.31 15.22
N LEU A 228 12.39 3.01 14.12
CA LEU A 228 12.81 4.41 14.13
C LEU A 228 11.64 5.34 13.80
N VAL A 229 10.87 5.00 12.77
CA VAL A 229 9.70 5.76 12.30
C VAL A 229 8.55 4.81 12.00
N ARG A 230 7.31 5.22 12.29
CA ARG A 230 6.14 4.35 12.13
C ARG A 230 5.76 4.12 10.67
N HIS A 231 6.02 5.12 9.82
CA HIS A 231 5.59 5.15 8.42
C HIS A 231 6.77 5.33 7.45
N PRO A 232 7.75 4.40 7.41
CA PRO A 232 8.96 4.57 6.61
C PRO A 232 8.71 4.58 5.09
N ILE A 233 7.67 3.88 4.60
CA ILE A 233 7.22 3.96 3.20
C ILE A 233 6.79 5.39 2.86
N MET A 234 5.96 5.99 3.71
CA MET A 234 5.45 7.36 3.50
C MET A 234 6.56 8.39 3.62
N LEU A 235 7.49 8.22 4.57
CA LEU A 235 8.71 9.03 4.64
C LEU A 235 9.52 8.94 3.35
N GLY A 236 9.70 7.74 2.80
CA GLY A 236 10.41 7.54 1.54
C GLY A 236 9.77 8.31 0.38
N PHE A 237 8.44 8.26 0.26
CA PHE A 237 7.71 9.05 -0.75
C PHE A 237 7.86 10.56 -0.53
N LEU A 238 7.73 11.05 0.71
CA LEU A 238 7.94 12.47 0.99
C LEU A 238 9.35 12.92 0.61
N ILE A 239 10.38 12.14 0.92
CA ILE A 239 11.75 12.46 0.50
C ILE A 239 11.85 12.46 -1.04
N ALA A 240 11.34 11.42 -1.69
CA ALA A 240 11.40 11.26 -3.14
C ALA A 240 10.68 12.37 -3.91
N PHE A 241 9.59 12.92 -3.37
CA PHE A 241 8.80 13.95 -4.07
C PHE A 241 9.28 15.38 -3.81
N TRP A 242 10.03 15.62 -2.72
CA TRP A 242 10.48 16.97 -2.38
C TRP A 242 11.93 17.26 -2.73
N PHE A 243 12.81 16.26 -2.64
CA PHE A 243 14.25 16.47 -2.83
C PHE A 243 14.66 16.24 -4.28
N THR A 244 14.23 17.11 -5.20
CA THR A 244 14.72 17.13 -6.58
C THR A 244 15.55 18.37 -6.86
N PRO A 245 16.58 18.28 -7.73
CA PRO A 245 17.44 19.42 -8.05
C PRO A 245 16.69 20.55 -8.75
N THR A 246 15.69 20.21 -9.55
CA THR A 246 14.81 21.13 -10.25
C THR A 246 13.39 20.87 -9.78
N MET A 247 12.72 21.94 -9.32
CA MET A 247 11.31 21.90 -8.94
C MET A 247 10.57 22.94 -9.75
N THR A 248 9.60 22.49 -10.54
CA THR A 248 8.67 23.35 -11.26
C THR A 248 7.42 23.59 -10.43
N TRP A 249 6.57 24.52 -10.85
CA TRP A 249 5.24 24.69 -10.26
C TRP A 249 4.38 23.42 -10.36
N GLY A 250 4.55 22.65 -11.44
CA GLY A 250 3.84 21.38 -11.64
C GLY A 250 4.30 20.34 -10.62
N HIS A 251 5.60 20.18 -10.47
CA HIS A 251 6.16 19.28 -9.46
C HIS A 251 5.77 19.73 -8.05
N LEU A 252 5.86 21.03 -7.73
CA LEU A 252 5.50 21.53 -6.41
C LEU A 252 4.03 21.25 -6.07
N LEU A 253 3.11 21.41 -7.03
CA LEU A 253 1.70 21.03 -6.88
C LEU A 253 1.56 19.53 -6.59
N PHE A 254 2.23 18.67 -7.36
CA PHE A 254 2.25 17.23 -7.14
C PHE A 254 2.74 16.89 -5.73
N ALA A 255 3.92 17.39 -5.34
CA ALA A 255 4.53 17.13 -4.04
C ALA A 255 3.65 17.63 -2.89
N GLY A 256 3.08 18.83 -2.99
CA GLY A 256 2.19 19.40 -1.99
C GLY A 256 0.90 18.60 -1.79
N VAL A 257 0.19 18.31 -2.87
CA VAL A 257 -1.09 17.58 -2.81
C VAL A 257 -0.89 16.12 -2.38
N THR A 258 0.14 15.44 -2.90
CA THR A 258 0.46 14.07 -2.47
C THR A 258 0.91 14.02 -1.01
N SER A 259 1.66 15.02 -0.52
CA SER A 259 2.02 15.12 0.90
C SER A 259 0.78 15.26 1.78
N ALA A 260 -0.14 16.17 1.44
CA ALA A 260 -1.39 16.32 2.15
C ALA A 260 -2.18 15.00 2.20
N TYR A 261 -2.25 14.30 1.06
CA TYR A 261 -2.87 12.98 0.98
C TYR A 261 -2.17 11.93 1.86
N ILE A 262 -0.83 11.89 1.87
CA ILE A 262 -0.04 11.00 2.73
C ILE A 262 -0.38 11.21 4.20
N PHE A 263 -0.44 12.47 4.67
CA PHE A 263 -0.79 12.76 6.07
C PHE A 263 -2.22 12.37 6.41
N VAL A 264 -3.18 12.62 5.52
CA VAL A 264 -4.57 12.14 5.68
C VAL A 264 -4.61 10.60 5.75
N GLY A 265 -3.85 9.93 4.87
CA GLY A 265 -3.70 8.48 4.86
C GLY A 265 -3.16 7.95 6.18
N ILE A 266 -2.07 8.53 6.69
CA ILE A 266 -1.47 8.18 7.98
C ILE A 266 -2.48 8.33 9.12
N ILE A 267 -3.20 9.45 9.21
CA ILE A 267 -4.18 9.67 10.29
C ILE A 267 -5.24 8.57 10.29
N LEU A 268 -5.75 8.22 9.10
CA LEU A 268 -6.77 7.20 8.95
C LEU A 268 -6.23 5.81 9.24
N GLU A 269 -5.00 5.51 8.81
CA GLU A 269 -4.33 4.26 9.11
C GLU A 269 -4.08 4.11 10.61
N GLU A 270 -3.52 5.12 11.28
CA GLU A 270 -3.25 5.04 12.73
C GLU A 270 -4.54 4.87 13.54
N ARG A 271 -5.66 5.43 13.07
CA ARG A 271 -6.98 5.19 13.66
C ARG A 271 -7.40 3.73 13.48
N ASP A 272 -7.31 3.19 12.27
CA ASP A 272 -7.64 1.79 11.98
C ASP A 272 -6.73 0.84 12.80
N MET A 273 -5.44 1.19 12.98
CA MET A 273 -4.50 0.42 13.81
C MET A 273 -4.87 0.44 15.27
N LYS A 274 -5.25 1.61 15.79
CA LYS A 274 -5.70 1.75 17.18
C LYS A 274 -6.95 0.91 17.43
N ASP A 275 -7.91 0.97 16.51
CA ASP A 275 -9.16 0.20 16.62
C ASP A 275 -8.91 -1.31 16.54
N ALA A 276 -7.93 -1.76 15.74
CA ALA A 276 -7.61 -3.18 15.55
C ALA A 276 -6.67 -3.78 16.62
N LEU A 277 -5.65 -3.03 17.06
CA LEU A 277 -4.56 -3.54 17.91
C LEU A 277 -4.60 -2.99 19.35
N GLY A 278 -5.45 -1.99 19.62
CA GLY A 278 -5.64 -1.42 20.95
C GLY A 278 -4.34 -0.96 21.62
N GLY A 279 -4.14 -1.37 22.87
CA GLY A 279 -3.01 -0.96 23.71
C GLY A 279 -1.63 -1.28 23.12
N THR A 280 -1.50 -2.36 22.33
CA THR A 280 -0.25 -2.74 21.67
C THR A 280 0.23 -1.66 20.71
N TYR A 281 -0.69 -1.11 19.91
CA TYR A 281 -0.34 -0.04 18.98
C TYR A 281 -0.14 1.30 19.69
N GLU A 282 -0.89 1.56 20.77
CA GLU A 282 -0.68 2.76 21.58
C GLU A 282 0.71 2.81 22.21
N GLU A 283 1.21 1.68 22.71
CA GLU A 283 2.58 1.59 23.25
C GLU A 283 3.62 1.83 22.15
N TYR A 284 3.44 1.23 20.98
CA TYR A 284 4.30 1.50 19.83
C TYR A 284 4.31 2.99 19.43
N ARG A 285 3.14 3.66 19.44
CA ARG A 285 3.03 5.09 19.18
C ARG A 285 3.73 5.95 20.24
N ARG A 286 3.86 5.47 21.48
CA ARG A 286 4.61 6.13 22.56
C ARG A 286 6.12 6.00 22.39
N GLN A 287 6.60 4.98 21.69
CA GLN A 287 8.03 4.73 21.55
C GLN A 287 8.61 5.27 20.24
N VAL A 288 7.84 5.21 19.15
CA VAL A 288 8.35 5.46 17.79
C VAL A 288 7.65 6.68 17.19
N GLY A 289 8.40 7.58 16.53
CA GLY A 289 7.84 8.79 15.91
C GLY A 289 7.10 8.51 14.60
N MET A 290 6.19 9.40 14.20
CA MET A 290 5.31 9.17 13.03
C MET A 290 6.10 9.11 11.71
N ILE A 291 6.81 10.21 11.40
CA ILE A 291 7.63 10.38 10.19
C ILE A 291 9.08 10.72 10.55
N LEU A 292 9.29 11.49 11.62
CA LEU A 292 10.62 11.76 12.16
C LEU A 292 10.89 10.89 13.39
N PRO A 293 12.14 10.43 13.60
CA PRO A 293 12.51 9.73 14.81
C PRO A 293 12.21 10.57 16.05
N ARG A 294 11.79 9.90 17.14
CA ARG A 294 11.71 10.58 18.43
C ARG A 294 13.11 10.79 18.98
N LEU A 295 13.47 12.05 19.20
CA LEU A 295 14.62 12.37 20.03
C LEU A 295 14.26 11.88 21.44
N ARG A 296 15.02 10.88 21.94
CA ARG A 296 14.91 10.48 23.34
C ARG A 296 15.45 11.65 24.16
N ALA A 297 14.59 12.25 24.98
CA ALA A 297 15.02 13.12 26.07
C ALA A 297 15.56 12.28 27.22
#